data_AF-A0AB38H880-F1
#
_entry.id   AF-A0AB38H880-F1
#
_cell.length_a   1.000
_cell.length_b   1.000
_cell.length_c   1.000
_cell.angle_alpha   90.00
_cell.angle_beta   90.00
_cell.angle_gamma   90.00
#
_symmetry.space_group_name_H-M   'P 1'
#
loop_
_entity.id
_entity.type
_entity.pdbx_description
1 polymer ?
#
loop_
_entity_poly.entity_id
_entity_poly.type
_entity_poly.pdbx_seq_one_letter_code
_entity_poly.pdbx_strand_id
1 'polypeptide(L)'
;MKTKSFLILLFISFIAISSYFYLSYSKQKDIIYLTETVKRQDLQRSVIATGTIRAYNRVEVGAQVSGKIEKMHVTLGQEIQRGDLIAEIDSTT
;
A
#
# COMPACT_ATOMS: atom_id res chain seq x y z
N MET A 1 58.05 -60.23 -30.57
CA MET A 1 56.60 -60.04 -30.81
C MET A 1 55.80 -59.50 -29.60
N LYS A 2 56.38 -59.42 -28.39
CA LYS A 2 55.64 -58.98 -27.18
C LYS A 2 55.48 -57.45 -27.04
N THR A 3 56.42 -56.65 -27.56
CA THR A 3 56.40 -55.18 -27.46
C THR A 3 55.32 -54.52 -28.30
N LYS A 4 55.04 -55.05 -29.50
CA LYS A 4 53.95 -54.54 -30.37
C LYS A 4 52.56 -54.83 -29.78
N SER A 5 52.38 -55.99 -29.15
CA SER A 5 51.12 -56.34 -28.45
C SER A 5 50.91 -55.47 -27.20
N PHE A 6 51.98 -55.16 -26.46
CA PHE A 6 51.92 -54.24 -25.32
C PHE A 6 51.52 -52.82 -25.74
N LEU A 7 52.05 -52.31 -26.85
CA LEU A 7 51.68 -51.00 -27.40
C LEU A 7 50.22 -50.91 -27.83
N ILE A 8 49.68 -51.98 -28.43
CA ILE A 8 48.26 -52.04 -28.83
C ILE A 8 47.35 -52.02 -27.60
N LEU A 9 47.69 -52.77 -26.56
CA LEU A 9 46.94 -52.82 -25.30
C LEU A 9 46.93 -51.46 -24.59
N LEU A 10 48.06 -50.76 -24.60
CA LEU A 10 48.19 -49.42 -24.01
C LEU A 10 47.34 -48.39 -24.79
N PHE A 11 47.31 -48.51 -26.11
CA PHE A 11 46.50 -47.62 -26.96
C PHE A 11 44.99 -47.85 -26.74
N ILE A 12 44.55 -49.11 -26.63
CA ILE A 12 43.15 -49.46 -26.33
C ILE A 12 42.75 -48.95 -24.94
N SER A 13 43.64 -49.10 -23.94
CA SER A 13 43.42 -48.57 -22.58
C SER A 13 43.25 -47.05 -22.61
N PHE A 14 44.11 -46.35 -23.36
CA PHE A 14 44.03 -44.90 -23.49
C PHE A 14 42.72 -44.45 -24.15
N ILE A 15 42.28 -45.12 -25.21
CA ILE A 15 40.99 -44.82 -25.87
C ILE A 15 39.81 -45.06 -24.92
N ALA A 16 39.83 -46.16 -24.16
CA ALA A 16 38.77 -46.46 -23.20
C ALA A 16 38.69 -45.40 -22.09
N ILE A 17 39.84 -44.96 -21.57
CA ILE A 17 39.92 -43.90 -20.55
C ILE A 17 39.43 -42.56 -21.12
N SER A 18 39.88 -42.19 -22.31
CA SER A 18 39.43 -40.94 -22.97
C SER A 18 37.93 -40.95 -23.27
N SER A 19 37.38 -42.07 -23.73
CA SER A 19 35.95 -42.23 -24.00
C SER A 19 35.13 -42.11 -22.70
N TYR A 20 35.57 -42.76 -21.63
CA TYR A 20 34.93 -42.69 -20.32
C TYR A 20 34.92 -41.25 -19.76
N PHE A 21 36.06 -40.54 -19.86
CA PHE A 21 36.15 -39.16 -19.42
C PHE A 21 35.26 -38.21 -20.23
N TYR A 22 35.19 -38.39 -21.56
CA TYR A 22 34.37 -37.55 -22.43
C TYR A 22 32.87 -37.68 -22.11
N LEU A 23 32.41 -38.90 -21.86
CA LEU A 23 31.03 -39.17 -21.45
C LEU A 23 30.74 -38.63 -20.04
N SER A 24 31.70 -38.70 -19.12
CA SER A 24 31.52 -38.20 -17.75
C SER A 24 31.56 -36.67 -17.66
N TYR A 25 32.27 -35.98 -18.56
CA TYR A 25 32.36 -34.52 -18.59
C TYR A 25 31.14 -33.84 -19.24
N SER A 26 30.32 -34.60 -19.97
CA SER A 26 29.14 -34.10 -20.69
C SER A 26 27.87 -34.00 -19.82
N LYS A 27 27.99 -34.07 -18.49
CA LYS A 27 26.87 -33.76 -17.60
C LYS A 27 26.70 -32.25 -17.52
N GLN A 28 25.96 -31.72 -18.49
CA GLN A 28 25.52 -30.34 -18.52
C GLN A 28 24.77 -30.02 -17.23
N LYS A 29 25.15 -28.91 -16.58
CA LYS A 29 24.56 -28.46 -15.33
C LYS A 29 23.10 -28.08 -15.60
N ASP A 30 22.18 -28.91 -15.13
CA ASP A 30 20.74 -28.65 -15.27
C ASP A 30 20.41 -27.29 -14.65
N ILE A 31 19.88 -26.39 -15.47
CA ILE A 31 19.45 -25.06 -15.04
C ILE A 31 18.12 -25.25 -14.30
N ILE A 32 18.14 -25.09 -12.98
CA ILE A 32 16.95 -25.20 -12.15
C ILE A 32 16.25 -23.84 -12.10
N TYR A 33 15.00 -23.79 -12.58
CA TYR A 33 14.16 -22.60 -12.52
C TYR A 33 13.28 -22.62 -11.26
N LEU A 34 13.27 -21.50 -10.53
CA LEU A 34 12.30 -21.29 -9.47
C LEU A 34 10.98 -20.84 -10.12
N THR A 35 9.93 -21.63 -9.95
CA THR A 35 8.59 -21.32 -10.47
C THR A 35 7.58 -21.38 -9.34
N GLU A 36 6.49 -20.63 -9.52
CA GLU A 36 5.36 -20.55 -8.61
C GLU A 36 4.07 -20.74 -9.41
N THR A 37 3.04 -21.27 -8.78
CA THR A 37 1.76 -21.53 -9.45
C THR A 37 0.94 -20.26 -9.53
N VAL A 38 0.39 -19.95 -10.71
CA VAL A 38 -0.49 -18.78 -10.84
C VAL A 38 -1.77 -18.99 -10.03
N LYS A 39 -2.10 -18.00 -9.20
CA LYS A 39 -3.31 -17.98 -8.38
C LYS A 39 -4.10 -16.71 -8.64
N ARG A 40 -5.41 -16.86 -8.78
CA ARG A 40 -6.34 -15.72 -8.78
C ARG A 40 -6.65 -15.38 -7.33
N GLN A 41 -6.46 -14.12 -6.98
CA GLN A 41 -6.76 -13.61 -5.64
C GLN A 41 -7.20 -12.16 -5.75
N ASP A 42 -8.02 -11.74 -4.79
CA ASP A 42 -8.50 -10.36 -4.71
C ASP A 42 -7.36 -9.41 -4.31
N LEU A 43 -7.25 -8.31 -5.03
CA LEU A 43 -6.33 -7.23 -4.71
C LEU A 43 -7.06 -6.21 -3.85
N GLN A 44 -6.68 -6.14 -2.58
CA GLN A 44 -7.20 -5.13 -1.66
C GLN A 44 -6.34 -3.87 -1.78
N ARG A 45 -6.97 -2.75 -2.13
CA ARG A 45 -6.34 -1.42 -2.14
C ARG A 45 -7.08 -0.51 -1.17
N SER A 46 -6.40 -0.11 -0.11
CA SER A 46 -6.92 0.87 0.84
C SER A 46 -6.38 2.26 0.50
N VAL A 47 -7.24 3.27 0.61
CA VAL A 47 -6.86 4.69 0.52
C VAL A 47 -7.27 5.36 1.82
N ILE A 48 -6.38 6.20 2.36
CA ILE A 48 -6.66 6.98 3.56
C ILE A 48 -7.11 8.37 3.10
N ALA A 49 -8.35 8.72 3.42
CA ALA A 49 -8.90 10.04 3.14
C ALA A 49 -9.02 10.83 4.45
N THR A 50 -8.62 12.10 4.42
CA THR A 50 -8.80 13.05 5.52
C THR A 50 -9.90 14.05 5.16
N GLY A 51 -10.62 14.54 6.17
CA GLY A 51 -11.69 15.51 5.99
C GLY A 51 -11.93 16.30 7.27
N THR A 52 -12.68 17.40 7.15
CA THR A 52 -13.08 18.23 8.29
C THR A 52 -14.60 18.23 8.44
N ILE A 53 -15.08 18.25 9.68
CA ILE A 53 -16.50 18.31 9.99
C ILE A 53 -16.95 19.77 10.00
N ARG A 54 -18.13 20.04 9.45
CA ARG A 54 -18.79 21.34 9.50
C ARG A 54 -20.21 21.18 10.03
N ALA A 55 -20.73 22.24 10.63
CA ALA A 55 -22.13 22.28 11.07
C ALA A 55 -23.05 22.12 9.86
N TYR A 56 -24.03 21.22 9.96
CA TYR A 56 -25.02 21.02 8.89
C TYR A 56 -25.90 22.28 8.72
N ASN A 57 -26.33 22.87 9.83
CA ASN A 57 -27.05 24.13 9.87
C ASN A 57 -26.27 25.14 10.72
N ARG A 58 -26.00 26.31 10.16
CA ARG A 58 -25.40 27.45 10.88
C ARG A 58 -26.23 28.69 10.57
N VAL A 59 -26.64 29.40 11.61
CA VAL A 59 -27.39 30.65 11.49
C VAL A 59 -26.61 31.75 12.19
N GLU A 60 -26.41 32.86 11.49
CA GLU A 60 -25.80 34.06 12.05
C GLU A 60 -26.91 35.05 12.36
N VAL A 61 -27.09 35.37 13.64
CA VAL A 61 -28.15 36.25 14.12
C VAL A 61 -27.53 37.65 14.29
N GLY A 62 -28.10 38.63 13.60
CA GLY A 62 -27.72 40.03 13.67
C GLY A 62 -28.92 40.92 14.02
N ALA A 63 -28.63 42.14 14.46
CA ALA A 63 -29.68 43.13 14.71
C ALA A 63 -30.17 43.73 13.39
N GLN A 64 -31.49 43.94 13.27
CA GLN A 64 -32.09 44.63 12.13
C GLN A 64 -31.96 46.17 12.24
N VAL A 65 -31.80 46.67 13.47
CA VAL A 65 -31.73 48.08 13.80
C VAL A 65 -30.42 48.40 14.51
N SER A 66 -29.93 49.61 14.31
CA SER A 66 -28.83 50.18 15.09
C SER A 66 -29.36 50.62 16.44
N GLY A 67 -28.59 50.39 17.50
CA GLY A 67 -29.01 50.69 18.85
C GLY A 67 -28.04 50.18 19.91
N LYS A 68 -28.25 50.57 21.16
CA LYS A 68 -27.45 50.07 22.29
C LYS A 68 -28.05 48.76 22.81
N ILE A 69 -27.20 47.78 23.11
CA ILE A 69 -27.63 46.55 23.80
C ILE A 69 -28.01 46.92 25.24
N GLU A 70 -29.28 46.72 25.60
CA GLU A 70 -29.78 46.93 26.96
C GLU A 70 -29.56 45.68 27.82
N LYS A 71 -29.84 44.50 27.25
CA LYS A 71 -29.78 43.23 27.99
C LYS A 71 -29.47 42.05 27.08
N MET A 72 -28.64 41.14 27.59
CA MET A 72 -28.35 39.83 26.98
C MET A 72 -29.04 38.73 27.78
N HIS A 73 -29.76 37.85 27.09
CA HIS A 73 -30.55 36.77 27.70
C HIS A 73 -29.91 35.39 27.55
N VAL A 74 -28.78 35.31 26.85
CA VAL A 74 -28.06 34.07 26.57
C VAL A 74 -26.60 34.16 26.98
N THR A 75 -26.02 33.00 27.25
CA THR A 75 -24.60 32.83 27.59
C THR A 75 -23.90 31.91 26.60
N LEU A 76 -22.57 32.00 26.53
CA LEU A 76 -21.78 31.16 25.61
C LEU A 76 -21.90 29.68 25.99
N GLY A 77 -22.25 28.86 25.01
CA GLY A 77 -22.46 27.41 25.18
C GLY A 77 -23.86 27.01 25.65
N GLN A 78 -24.75 27.97 25.87
CA GLN A 78 -26.15 27.70 26.17
C GLN A 78 -26.87 27.12 24.95
N GLU A 79 -27.63 26.05 25.16
CA GLU A 79 -28.54 25.50 24.16
C GLU A 79 -29.82 26.34 24.10
N ILE A 80 -30.27 26.66 22.89
CA ILE A 80 -31.43 27.54 22.65
C ILE A 80 -32.37 26.91 21.62
N GLN A 81 -33.63 27.32 21.66
CA GLN A 81 -34.66 26.88 20.73
C GLN A 81 -35.16 28.04 19.87
N ARG A 82 -35.91 27.70 18.81
CA ARG A 82 -36.52 28.70 17.94
C ARG A 82 -37.50 29.55 18.76
N GLY A 83 -37.30 30.86 18.71
CA GLY A 83 -38.16 31.84 19.38
C GLY A 83 -37.60 32.38 20.68
N ASP A 84 -36.46 31.84 21.15
CA ASP A 84 -35.81 32.34 22.35
C ASP A 84 -35.31 33.78 22.15
N LEU A 85 -35.59 34.63 23.14
CA LEU A 85 -35.11 36.01 23.15
C LEU A 85 -33.60 36.02 23.41
N ILE A 86 -32.83 36.60 22.49
CA ILE A 86 -31.37 36.62 22.56
C ILE A 86 -30.86 37.90 23.24
N ALA A 87 -31.35 39.06 22.79
CA ALA A 87 -30.93 40.37 23.26
C ALA A 87 -32.05 41.40 23.11
N GLU A 88 -32.03 42.41 23.97
CA GLU A 88 -32.87 43.62 23.88
C GLU A 88 -31.99 44.80 23.43
N ILE A 89 -32.48 45.55 22.44
CA ILE A 89 -31.76 46.66 21.81
C ILE A 89 -32.65 47.90 21.83
N ASP A 90 -32.13 48.99 22.36
CA ASP A 90 -32.77 50.31 22.27
C ASP A 90 -32.45 50.95 20.92
N SER A 91 -33.47 51.04 20.06
CA SER A 91 -33.38 51.59 18.71
C SER A 91 -33.82 53.06 18.60
N THR A 92 -33.95 53.77 19.71
CA THR A 92 -34.41 55.17 19.73
C THR A 92 -33.28 56.20 19.74
N THR A 93 -32.02 55.75 19.80
CA THR A 93 -30.82 56.60 19.65
C THR A 93 -30.44 56.82 18.19
#